data_AF-A0A3D4A6Z6-F1
#
_entry.id   AF-A0A3D4A6Z6-F1
#
_cell.length_a   1.000
_cell.length_b   1.000
_cell.length_c   1.000
_cell.angle_alpha   90.00
_cell.angle_beta   90.00
_cell.angle_gamma   90.00
#
_symmetry.space_group_name_H-M   'P 1'
#
loop_
_entity.id
_entity.type
_entity.pdbx_description
1 polymer ?
#
loop_
_entity_poly.entity_id
_entity_poly.type
_entity_poly.pdbx_seq_one_letter_code
_entity_poly.pdbx_strand_id
1 'polypeptide(L)'
;SARSTSFYEISRVWFRRLSDSAVRAYIDKVNPLDKAGSYAAQGHGAEIIEKIEGSYTNVVGLPMEKTIAALREFGIRPKTA
;
A
#
# COMPACT_ATOMS: atom_id res chain seq x y z
N SER A 1 -22.36 -19.71 14.99
CA SER A 1 -21.53 -18.49 14.98
C SER A 1 -20.80 -18.42 13.65
N ALA A 2 -20.79 -17.26 12.98
CA ALA A 2 -19.96 -17.08 11.78
C ALA A 2 -18.48 -17.08 12.19
N ARG A 3 -17.61 -17.73 11.40
CA ARG A 3 -16.17 -17.73 11.63
C ARG A 3 -15.59 -16.38 11.15
N SER A 4 -14.70 -15.77 11.93
CA SER A 4 -14.01 -14.52 11.59
C SER A 4 -12.51 -14.61 11.90
N THR A 5 -11.68 -13.89 11.15
CA THR A 5 -10.24 -13.71 11.43
C THR A 5 -9.86 -12.23 11.23
N SER A 6 -8.84 -11.77 11.93
CA SER A 6 -8.32 -10.40 11.81
C SER A 6 -6.79 -10.42 11.86
N PHE A 7 -6.15 -9.61 11.03
CA PHE A 7 -4.70 -9.48 10.98
C PHE A 7 -4.32 -8.05 10.57
N TYR A 8 -3.06 -7.70 10.77
CA TYR A 8 -2.46 -6.46 10.27
C TYR A 8 -1.09 -6.74 9.65
N GLU A 9 -0.60 -5.80 8.85
CA GLU A 9 0.77 -5.83 8.33
C GLU A 9 1.44 -4.47 8.51
N ILE A 10 2.74 -4.49 8.81
CA ILE A 10 3.54 -3.27 8.93
C ILE A 10 4.50 -3.22 7.74
N SER A 11 4.58 -2.06 7.09
CA SER A 11 5.57 -1.81 6.06
C SER A 11 6.13 -0.41 6.25
N ARG A 12 7.44 -0.27 6.08
CA ARG A 12 8.14 1.00 6.20
C ARG A 12 8.38 1.57 4.81
N VAL A 13 8.15 2.86 4.67
CA VAL A 13 8.32 3.58 3.41
C VAL A 13 9.27 4.74 3.67
N TRP A 14 10.36 4.79 2.91
CA TRP A 14 11.31 5.90 2.94
C TRP A 14 11.05 6.77 1.74
N PHE A 15 10.89 8.06 2.00
CA PHE A 15 10.74 9.06 0.98
C PHE A 15 12.12 9.58 0.58
N ARG A 16 12.25 9.92 -0.69
CA ARG A 16 13.39 10.70 -1.19
C ARG A 16 13.42 12.04 -0.48
N ARG A 17 14.57 12.72 -0.52
CA ARG A 17 14.61 14.16 -0.22
C ARG A 17 13.89 14.91 -1.34
N LEU A 18 12.77 15.56 -1.02
CA LEU A 18 11.94 16.30 -1.97
C LEU A 18 12.11 17.80 -1.73
N SER A 19 12.24 18.55 -2.83
CA SER A 19 12.07 20.01 -2.80
C SER A 19 10.58 20.37 -2.79
N ASP A 20 10.25 21.60 -2.38
CA ASP A 20 8.88 22.12 -2.46
C ASP A 20 8.30 22.03 -3.88
N SER A 21 9.13 22.25 -4.90
CA SER A 21 8.72 22.12 -6.30
C SER A 21 8.37 20.68 -6.67
N ALA A 22 9.12 19.69 -6.18
CA ALA A 22 8.83 18.27 -6.40
C ALA A 22 7.55 17.85 -5.67
N VAL A 23 7.34 18.34 -4.44
CA VAL A 23 6.11 18.10 -3.68
C VAL A 23 4.89 18.64 -4.42
N ARG A 24 4.95 19.89 -4.92
CA ARG A 24 3.84 20.49 -5.68
C ARG A 24 3.54 19.70 -6.96
N ALA A 25 4.57 19.41 -7.75
CA ALA A 25 4.41 18.65 -8.99
C ALA A 25 3.85 17.23 -8.75
N TYR A 26 4.16 16.62 -7.62
CA TYR A 26 3.59 15.34 -7.23
C TYR A 26 2.11 15.47 -6.84
N ILE A 27 1.78 16.45 -5.99
CA ILE A 27 0.41 16.72 -5.53
C ILE A 27 -0.52 17.04 -6.71
N ASP A 28 -0.03 17.67 -7.78
CA ASP A 28 -0.85 17.94 -8.98
C ASP A 28 -1.27 16.66 -9.73
N LYS A 29 -0.55 15.54 -9.53
CA LYS A 29 -0.77 14.26 -10.21
C LYS A 29 -1.59 13.27 -9.40
N VAL A 30 -1.73 13.48 -8.10
CA VAL A 30 -2.46 12.59 -7.20
C VAL A 30 -3.56 13.37 -6.49
N ASN A 31 -4.64 12.71 -6.07
CA ASN A 31 -5.55 13.33 -5.12
C ASN A 31 -5.00 13.09 -3.70
N PRO A 32 -4.34 14.06 -3.04
CA PRO A 32 -3.69 13.81 -1.75
C PRO A 32 -4.71 13.56 -0.63
N LEU A 33 -5.92 14.10 -0.75
CA LEU A 33 -6.93 14.06 0.31
C LEU A 33 -7.66 12.72 0.42
N ASP A 34 -7.54 11.85 -0.58
CA ASP A 34 -8.10 10.49 -0.54
C ASP A 34 -7.13 9.42 -0.02
N LYS A 35 -5.89 9.80 0.33
CA LYS A 35 -4.85 8.91 0.85
C LYS A 35 -4.43 9.29 2.26
N ALA A 36 -4.40 8.30 3.15
CA ALA A 36 -3.71 8.46 4.42
C ALA A 36 -2.22 8.78 4.17
N GLY A 37 -1.72 9.88 4.73
CA GLY A 37 -0.35 10.35 4.51
C GLY A 37 -0.11 11.10 3.19
N SER A 38 -1.16 11.44 2.44
CA SER A 38 -1.10 12.29 1.23
C SER A 38 -0.19 11.77 0.11
N TYR A 39 -0.04 10.45 -0.01
CA TYR A 39 0.74 9.82 -1.08
C TYR A 39 0.12 8.52 -1.57
N ALA A 40 0.44 8.17 -2.81
CA ALA A 40 0.10 6.92 -3.47
C ALA A 40 1.38 6.21 -3.94
N ALA A 41 1.57 4.97 -3.48
CA ALA A 41 2.66 4.12 -3.95
C ALA A 41 2.42 3.55 -5.36
N GLN A 42 1.16 3.50 -5.81
CA GLN A 42 0.79 3.09 -7.16
C GLN A 42 0.72 4.31 -8.10
N GLY A 43 1.17 4.14 -9.35
CA GLY A 43 1.26 5.21 -10.34
C GLY A 43 2.51 6.05 -10.13
N HIS A 44 2.39 7.16 -9.41
CA HIS A 44 3.46 8.15 -9.23
C HIS A 44 4.40 7.88 -8.04
N GLY A 45 4.28 6.74 -7.38
CA GLY A 45 5.05 6.43 -6.16
C GLY A 45 6.58 6.46 -6.36
N ALA A 46 7.07 6.09 -7.53
CA ALA A 46 8.52 6.07 -7.83
C ALA A 46 9.17 7.48 -7.78
N GLU A 47 8.38 8.53 -7.98
CA GLU A 47 8.84 9.93 -7.94
C GLU A 47 9.23 10.37 -6.52
N ILE A 48 8.61 9.77 -5.50
CA ILE A 48 8.72 10.20 -4.10
C ILE A 48 9.26 9.12 -3.16
N ILE A 49 9.06 7.83 -3.47
CA ILE A 49 9.50 6.71 -2.65
C ILE A 49 10.92 6.30 -3.06
N GLU A 50 11.80 6.24 -2.07
CA GLU A 50 13.17 5.74 -2.20
C GLU A 50 13.24 4.24 -1.98
N LYS A 51 12.59 3.76 -0.92
CA LYS A 51 12.62 2.35 -0.50
C LYS A 51 11.30 1.97 0.17
N ILE A 52 10.90 0.72 0.01
CA ILE A 52 9.88 0.06 0.83
C ILE A 52 10.52 -1.16 1.49
N GLU A 53 10.21 -1.39 2.75
CA GLU A 53 10.57 -2.60 3.50
C GLU A 53 9.30 -3.20 4.07
N GLY A 54 8.98 -4.42 3.65
CA GLY A 54 7.70 -5.08 3.90
C GLY A 54 6.90 -5.27 2.61
N SER A 55 5.58 -5.35 2.73
CA SER A 55 4.67 -5.66 1.62
C SER A 55 4.29 -4.40 0.85
N TYR A 56 4.56 -4.38 -0.46
CA TYR A 56 4.09 -3.31 -1.34
C TYR A 56 2.56 -3.25 -1.38
N THR A 57 1.88 -4.40 -1.42
CA THR A 57 0.43 -4.45 -1.49
C THR A 57 -0.23 -3.94 -0.21
N ASN A 58 0.42 -4.13 0.94
CA ASN A 58 0.06 -3.46 2.19
C ASN A 58 0.11 -1.94 2.05
N VAL A 59 1.19 -1.39 1.49
CA VAL A 59 1.34 0.07 1.26
C VAL A 59 0.27 0.60 0.29
N VAL A 60 -0.12 -0.20 -0.71
CA VAL A 60 -1.24 0.14 -1.61
C VAL A 60 -2.59 0.13 -0.89
N GLY A 61 -2.76 -0.73 0.12
CA GLY A 61 -3.93 -0.73 1.01
C GLY A 61 -4.49 -2.09 1.41
N LEU A 62 -3.98 -3.20 0.83
CA LEU A 62 -4.39 -4.55 1.20
C LEU A 62 -3.18 -5.50 1.18
N PRO A 63 -2.71 -6.01 2.33
CA PRO A 63 -1.56 -6.92 2.39
C PRO A 63 -1.95 -8.27 1.78
N MET A 64 -1.70 -8.44 0.48
CA MET A 64 -2.18 -9.58 -0.30
C MET A 64 -1.62 -10.90 0.21
N GLU A 65 -0.37 -10.91 0.68
CA GLU A 65 0.27 -12.12 1.22
C GLU A 65 -0.48 -12.65 2.44
N LYS A 66 -0.79 -11.77 3.41
CA LYS A 66 -1.58 -12.12 4.60
C LYS A 66 -3.05 -12.37 4.28
N THR A 67 -3.62 -11.62 3.34
CA THR A 67 -5.01 -11.79 2.91
C THR A 67 -5.23 -13.15 2.26
N ILE A 68 -4.32 -13.59 1.38
CA ILE A 68 -4.39 -14.92 0.76
C ILE A 68 -4.22 -16.02 1.82
N ALA A 69 -3.29 -15.85 2.76
CA ALA A 69 -3.12 -16.79 3.86
C ALA A 69 -4.39 -16.92 4.70
N ALA A 70 -5.01 -15.81 5.07
CA ALA A 70 -6.26 -15.78 5.81
C ALA A 70 -7.40 -16.43 5.03
N LEU A 71 -7.59 -16.11 3.74
CA LEU A 71 -8.63 -16.71 2.90
C LEU A 71 -8.51 -18.25 2.81
N ARG A 72 -7.27 -18.78 2.79
CA ARG A 72 -7.02 -20.22 2.78
C ARG A 72 -7.53 -20.91 4.06
N GLU A 73 -7.53 -20.24 5.21
CA GLU A 73 -8.10 -20.78 6.45
C GLU A 73 -9.61 -21.02 6.36
N PHE A 74 -10.28 -20.34 5.43
CA PHE A 74 -11.71 -20.50 5.09
C PHE A 74 -11.92 -21.40 3.86
N GLY A 75 -10.87 -22.02 3.32
CA GLY A 75 -10.95 -22.85 2.13
C GLY A 75 -11.08 -22.07 0.81
N ILE A 76 -10.86 -20.76 0.81
CA ILE A 76 -10.97 -19.91 -0.37
C ILE A 76 -9.59 -19.75 -1.02
N ARG A 77 -9.51 -19.99 -2.34
CA ARG A 77 -8.29 -19.79 -3.14
C ARG A 77 -8.57 -18.80 -4.27
N PRO A 78 -7.95 -17.61 -4.28
CA PRO A 78 -8.10 -16.67 -5.38
C PRO A 78 -7.62 -17.29 -6.69
N LYS A 79 -8.29 -16.96 -7.80
CA LYS A 79 -7.79 -17.31 -9.13
C LYS A 79 -6.47 -16.57 -9.34
N THR A 80 -5.42 -17.28 -9.75
CA THR A 80 -4.25 -16.64 -10.35
C THR A 80 -4.69 -15.99 -11.66
N ALA A 81 -4.28 -14.74 -11.85
CA ALA A 81 -4.41 -14.02 -13.12
C ALA A 81 -3.57 -14.68 -14.21
#